data_AF-A0A9P4M8D0-F1
#
_entry.id   AF-A0A9P4M8D0-F1
#
_cell.length_a   1.000
_cell.length_b   1.000
_cell.length_c   1.000
_cell.angle_alpha   90.00
_cell.angle_beta   90.00
_cell.angle_gamma   90.00
#
_symmetry.space_group_name_H-M   'P 1'
#
loop_
_entity.id
_entity.type
_entity.pdbx_description
1 polymer ?
#
loop_
_entity_poly.entity_id
_entity_poly.type
_entity_poly.pdbx_seq_one_letter_code
_entity_poly.pdbx_strand_id
1 'polypeptide(L)'
;MASLRNIALFVLSVSFMTFVAFFGRLPGLRNTPIGFLHRVLWIHIPRLLGRIDQTVTGGRLVSSLSRTGHYLLYEKHPIVMIFFLGLISGSAVMMLYQIWFQLSGFHHMLIAILLPLPYLFTYLCASVKCNPELYITSSNHSRQMSYYPYDYTLYHPGAGCRTCHFQKPARSKHCSICKSCISRSDHHCVWVNNCVGRGNLRWFLALLLSTSILVAYGAYLAYIVLAPQVRVYRAAVYPESQESKIVVSSTWQRITAPIVAWFWFTMRDIQIAINIGGLSVAGVGLLATFTSALPFGLLAYHVYLIWAGTTTNENSKWSDWREDMADGVVWLADLKTPEAGQDVGVPKSREWECYWPTRPRQCVVQTSDGQMPRTLPKEMERIVDASSWRRVWRLASVENVYDLGFWDNLAEMLLH
;
A
#
# COMPACT_ATOMS: atom_id res chain seq x y z
N MET A 1 -6.31 12.21 37.75
CA MET A 1 -7.42 12.47 36.79
C MET A 1 -7.04 13.39 35.63
N ALA A 2 -6.27 14.48 35.86
CA ALA A 2 -5.90 15.41 34.79
C ALA A 2 -5.05 14.78 33.66
N SER A 3 -4.12 13.87 33.99
CA SER A 3 -3.24 13.20 33.03
C SER A 3 -4.00 12.28 32.06
N LEU A 4 -4.92 11.43 32.54
CA LEU A 4 -5.78 10.62 31.65
C LEU A 4 -6.65 11.47 30.77
N ARG A 5 -7.32 12.48 31.34
CA ARG A 5 -8.17 13.35 30.54
C ARG A 5 -7.38 13.89 29.36
N ASN A 6 -6.14 14.32 29.61
CA ASN A 6 -5.27 14.85 28.56
C ASN A 6 -4.84 13.77 27.54
N ILE A 7 -4.49 12.57 27.99
CA ILE A 7 -4.08 11.47 27.08
C ILE A 7 -5.28 10.95 26.26
N ALA A 8 -6.42 10.71 26.90
CA ALA A 8 -7.64 10.26 26.21
C ALA A 8 -8.14 11.33 25.24
N LEU A 9 -8.13 12.61 25.63
CA LEU A 9 -8.42 13.71 24.71
C LEU A 9 -7.41 13.73 23.56
N PHE A 10 -6.12 13.51 23.81
CA PHE A 10 -5.11 13.45 22.76
C PHE A 10 -5.38 12.32 21.77
N VAL A 11 -5.55 11.09 22.25
CA VAL A 11 -5.82 9.92 21.39
C VAL A 11 -7.11 10.09 20.61
N LEU A 12 -8.21 10.47 21.27
CA LEU A 12 -9.49 10.71 20.61
C LEU A 12 -9.41 11.85 19.60
N SER A 13 -8.67 12.91 19.91
CA SER A 13 -8.45 14.02 18.98
C SER A 13 -7.65 13.55 17.76
N VAL A 14 -6.55 12.83 17.94
CA VAL A 14 -5.72 12.32 16.84
C VAL A 14 -6.49 11.31 15.98
N SER A 15 -7.22 10.39 16.59
CA SER A 15 -8.06 9.42 15.88
C SER A 15 -9.21 10.11 15.13
N PHE A 16 -9.86 11.11 15.74
CA PHE A 16 -10.91 11.90 15.08
C PHE A 16 -10.35 12.75 13.94
N MET A 17 -9.18 13.37 14.11
CA MET A 17 -8.51 14.14 13.06
C MET A 17 -8.09 13.26 11.89
N THR A 18 -7.56 12.06 12.19
CA THR A 18 -7.25 11.04 11.18
C THR A 18 -8.53 10.65 10.43
N PHE A 19 -9.62 10.34 11.14
CA PHE A 19 -10.90 10.00 10.52
C PHE A 19 -11.42 11.12 9.61
N VAL A 20 -11.42 12.37 10.09
CA VAL A 20 -11.85 13.54 9.31
C VAL A 20 -10.97 13.71 8.07
N ALA A 21 -9.66 13.53 8.19
CA ALA A 21 -8.73 13.63 7.07
C ALA A 21 -8.97 12.58 5.98
N PHE A 22 -9.20 11.32 6.34
CA PHE A 22 -9.39 10.24 5.36
C PHE A 22 -10.81 10.19 4.79
N PHE A 23 -11.83 10.35 5.64
CA PHE A 23 -13.23 10.10 5.28
C PHE A 23 -14.02 11.37 4.99
N GLY A 24 -13.57 12.55 5.43
CA GLY A 24 -14.31 13.80 5.22
C GLY A 24 -14.44 14.25 3.76
N ARG A 25 -13.67 13.63 2.84
CA ARG A 25 -13.79 13.83 1.39
C ARG A 25 -14.87 12.97 0.72
N LEU A 26 -15.46 11.99 1.43
CA LEU A 26 -16.46 11.09 0.85
C LEU A 26 -17.73 11.86 0.43
N PRO A 27 -18.35 11.53 -0.72
CA PRO A 27 -19.54 12.23 -1.20
C PRO A 27 -20.68 12.29 -0.18
N GLY A 28 -20.94 11.20 0.55
CA GLY A 28 -21.99 11.13 1.57
C GLY A 28 -21.73 12.01 2.81
N LEU A 29 -20.48 12.41 3.07
CA LEU A 29 -20.11 13.26 4.21
C LEU A 29 -19.90 14.73 3.82
N ARG A 30 -20.00 15.07 2.53
CA ARG A 30 -19.64 16.39 1.99
C ARG A 30 -20.39 17.55 2.66
N ASN A 31 -21.67 17.38 2.97
CA ASN A 31 -22.52 18.41 3.58
C ASN A 31 -22.67 18.25 5.10
N THR A 32 -21.80 17.47 5.74
CA THR A 32 -21.84 17.23 7.19
C THR A 32 -20.78 18.08 7.92
N PRO A 33 -20.84 18.18 9.27
CA PRO A 33 -19.79 18.80 10.05
C PRO A 33 -18.40 18.16 9.82
N ILE A 34 -18.34 16.87 9.53
CA ILE A 34 -17.09 16.16 9.20
C ILE A 34 -16.52 16.67 7.87
N GLY A 35 -17.37 16.79 6.84
CA GLY A 35 -16.98 17.35 5.55
C GLY A 35 -16.56 18.82 5.66
N PHE A 36 -17.24 19.61 6.50
CA PHE A 36 -16.82 20.98 6.83
C PHE A 36 -15.44 21.01 7.49
N LEU A 37 -15.21 20.19 8.52
CA LEU A 37 -13.94 20.15 9.23
C LEU A 37 -12.79 19.69 8.33
N HIS A 38 -13.02 18.72 7.44
CA HIS A 38 -12.06 18.35 6.41
C HIS A 38 -11.71 19.53 5.50
N ARG A 39 -12.71 20.30 5.03
CA ARG A 39 -12.44 21.53 4.26
C ARG A 39 -11.63 22.55 5.07
N VAL A 40 -11.94 22.73 6.35
CA VAL A 40 -11.16 23.61 7.22
C VAL A 40 -9.70 23.16 7.30
N LEU A 41 -9.45 21.89 7.60
CA LEU A 41 -8.10 21.33 7.78
C LEU A 41 -7.28 21.26 6.49
N TRP A 42 -7.89 20.88 5.37
CA TRP A 42 -7.17 20.59 4.12
C TRP A 42 -7.26 21.68 3.07
N ILE A 43 -8.19 22.63 3.22
CA ILE A 43 -8.37 23.71 2.26
C ILE A 43 -8.15 25.06 2.93
N HIS A 44 -8.90 25.37 3.99
CA HIS A 44 -8.88 26.72 4.56
C HIS A 44 -7.61 27.01 5.38
N ILE A 45 -7.17 26.10 6.24
CA ILE A 45 -5.94 26.25 7.03
C ILE A 45 -4.71 26.34 6.13
N PRO A 46 -4.48 25.45 5.15
CA PRO A 46 -3.36 25.58 4.22
C PRO A 46 -3.39 26.88 3.41
N ARG A 47 -4.58 27.35 2.99
CA ARG A 47 -4.73 28.66 2.34
C ARG A 47 -4.38 29.81 3.28
N LEU A 48 -4.81 29.75 4.55
CA LEU A 48 -4.47 30.75 5.56
C LEU A 48 -2.96 30.77 5.83
N LEU A 49 -2.36 29.60 6.06
CA LEU A 49 -0.90 29.46 6.22
C LEU A 49 -0.16 29.98 4.99
N GLY A 50 -0.67 29.72 3.77
CA GLY A 50 -0.12 30.28 2.54
C GLY A 50 -0.22 31.81 2.46
N ARG A 51 -1.31 32.43 2.94
CA ARG A 51 -1.41 33.89 3.03
C ARG A 51 -0.44 34.47 4.05
N ILE A 52 -0.34 33.83 5.23
CA ILE A 52 0.61 34.23 6.27
C ILE A 52 2.04 34.13 5.72
N ASP A 53 2.37 33.04 5.05
CA ASP A 53 3.66 32.84 4.41
C ASP A 53 3.93 33.88 3.32
N GLN A 54 2.92 34.23 2.52
CA GLN A 54 3.02 35.30 1.53
C GLN A 54 3.36 36.64 2.18
N THR A 55 2.77 36.94 3.34
CA THR A 55 3.03 38.18 4.07
C THR A 55 4.36 38.19 4.82
N VAL A 56 4.77 37.06 5.40
CA VAL A 56 5.94 36.99 6.29
C VAL A 56 7.23 36.66 5.53
N THR A 57 7.19 35.74 4.57
CA THR A 57 8.38 35.28 3.84
C THR A 57 8.31 35.53 2.32
N GLY A 58 7.20 36.09 1.84
CA GLY A 58 6.95 36.24 0.40
C GLY A 58 6.55 34.94 -0.29
N GLY A 59 6.05 33.93 0.45
CA GLY A 59 5.63 32.64 -0.10
C GLY A 59 6.75 31.58 -0.17
N ARG A 60 7.91 31.87 0.43
CA ARG A 60 9.09 31.00 0.36
C ARG A 60 8.92 29.72 1.16
N LEU A 61 8.25 29.75 2.31
CA LEU A 61 8.10 28.57 3.16
C LEU A 61 7.22 27.52 2.49
N VAL A 62 6.04 27.90 1.99
CA VAL A 62 5.12 26.98 1.31
C VAL A 62 5.73 26.49 0.01
N SER A 63 6.36 27.37 -0.77
CA SER A 63 7.09 26.95 -1.97
C SER A 63 8.21 25.97 -1.64
N SER A 64 8.97 26.19 -0.55
CA SER A 64 10.06 25.31 -0.13
C SER A 64 9.52 23.95 0.34
N LEU A 65 8.53 23.94 1.23
CA LEU A 65 7.89 22.72 1.73
C LEU A 65 7.24 21.91 0.61
N SER A 66 6.55 22.57 -0.33
CA SER A 66 5.96 21.90 -1.49
C SER A 66 7.02 21.32 -2.41
N ARG A 67 8.12 22.03 -2.65
CA ARG A 67 9.24 21.53 -3.47
C ARG A 67 9.93 20.34 -2.79
N THR A 68 10.18 20.43 -1.50
CA THR A 68 10.75 19.33 -0.71
C THR A 68 9.81 18.13 -0.69
N GLY A 69 8.51 18.32 -0.46
CA GLY A 69 7.52 17.24 -0.53
C GLY A 69 7.44 16.61 -1.93
N HIS A 70 7.48 17.43 -2.98
CA HIS A 70 7.51 16.94 -4.36
C HIS A 70 8.77 16.12 -4.63
N TYR A 71 9.94 16.63 -4.26
CA TYR A 71 11.21 15.91 -4.37
C TYR A 71 11.18 14.59 -3.60
N LEU A 72 10.69 14.60 -2.35
CA LEU A 72 10.67 13.44 -1.47
C LEU A 72 9.71 12.31 -1.89
N LEU A 73 8.63 12.64 -2.59
CA LEU A 73 7.55 11.69 -2.90
C LEU A 73 7.37 11.40 -4.40
N TYR A 74 7.83 12.29 -5.27
CA TYR A 74 7.58 12.24 -6.73
C TYR A 74 8.85 12.31 -7.57
N GLU A 75 10.04 12.32 -6.94
CA GLU A 75 11.31 12.20 -7.64
C GLU A 75 12.08 10.96 -7.18
N LYS A 76 13.09 10.57 -7.95
CA LYS A 76 13.90 9.38 -7.68
C LYS A 76 15.10 9.77 -6.83
N HIS A 77 15.08 9.45 -5.54
CA HIS A 77 16.18 9.75 -4.63
C HIS A 77 16.22 8.71 -3.48
N PRO A 78 17.38 8.48 -2.83
CA PRO A 78 17.53 7.41 -1.84
C PRO A 78 17.10 7.82 -0.42
N ILE A 79 16.72 9.07 -0.17
CA ILE A 79 16.54 9.60 1.21
C ILE A 79 15.49 8.81 2.00
N VAL A 80 14.32 8.49 1.41
CA VAL A 80 13.27 7.74 2.12
C VAL A 80 13.73 6.31 2.45
N MET A 81 14.46 5.68 1.52
CA MET A 81 15.05 4.35 1.74
C MET A 81 16.14 4.39 2.83
N ILE A 82 17.02 5.40 2.81
CA ILE A 82 18.05 5.60 3.85
C ILE A 82 17.39 5.85 5.21
N PHE A 83 16.33 6.67 5.25
CA PHE A 83 15.57 6.92 6.47
C PHE A 83 14.96 5.63 7.03
N PHE A 84 14.35 4.80 6.17
CA PHE A 84 13.80 3.50 6.56
C PHE A 84 14.85 2.56 7.13
N LEU A 85 15.96 2.36 6.42
CA LEU A 85 17.05 1.49 6.90
C LEU A 85 17.71 2.07 8.16
N GLY A 86 17.81 3.40 8.25
CA GLY A 86 18.29 4.11 9.43
C GLY A 86 17.38 3.92 10.64
N LEU A 87 16.05 3.90 10.43
CA LEU A 87 15.09 3.63 11.48
C LEU A 87 15.23 2.21 12.03
N ILE A 88 15.43 1.21 11.17
CA ILE A 88 15.68 -0.18 11.59
C ILE A 88 17.01 -0.26 12.34
N SER A 89 18.10 0.25 11.76
CA SER A 89 19.44 0.22 12.37
C SER A 89 19.46 0.93 13.72
N GLY A 90 18.96 2.17 13.79
CA GLY A 90 18.94 2.98 15.00
C GLY A 90 18.12 2.31 16.10
N SER A 91 16.93 1.81 15.77
CA SER A 91 16.08 1.09 16.73
C SER A 91 16.75 -0.19 17.24
N ALA A 92 17.33 -0.99 16.35
CA ALA A 92 18.03 -2.21 16.71
C ALA A 92 19.25 -1.92 17.60
N VAL A 93 20.09 -0.96 17.24
CA VAL A 93 21.29 -0.59 18.03
C VAL A 93 20.88 -0.09 19.41
N MET A 94 19.93 0.86 19.49
CA MET A 94 19.48 1.42 20.77
C MET A 94 18.94 0.35 21.70
N MET A 95 18.10 -0.55 21.18
CA MET A 95 17.47 -1.60 21.99
C MET A 95 18.49 -2.69 22.36
N LEU A 96 19.22 -3.24 21.39
CA LEU A 96 20.16 -4.33 21.63
C LEU A 96 21.29 -3.91 22.56
N TYR A 97 21.79 -2.68 22.46
CA TYR A 97 22.81 -2.18 23.38
C TYR A 97 22.40 -2.32 24.86
N GLN A 98 21.12 -2.09 25.17
CA GLN A 98 20.61 -2.17 26.55
C GLN A 98 20.26 -3.58 27.01
N ILE A 99 19.77 -4.44 26.10
CA ILE A 99 19.21 -5.74 26.49
C ILE A 99 20.11 -6.92 26.13
N TRP A 100 21.22 -6.72 25.41
CA TRP A 100 22.04 -7.81 24.85
C TRP A 100 22.40 -8.91 25.85
N PHE A 101 22.86 -8.52 27.04
CA PHE A 101 23.29 -9.44 28.09
C PHE A 101 22.12 -10.06 28.88
N GLN A 102 20.90 -9.57 28.69
CA GLN A 102 19.69 -10.10 29.32
C GLN A 102 19.04 -11.19 28.45
N LEU A 103 19.45 -11.30 27.19
CA LEU A 103 18.88 -12.24 26.22
C LEU A 103 19.53 -13.62 26.31
N SER A 104 18.74 -14.67 26.05
CA SER A 104 19.25 -16.03 25.89
C SER A 104 19.88 -16.24 24.51
N GLY A 105 20.75 -17.25 24.37
CA GLY A 105 21.37 -17.60 23.09
C GLY A 105 20.38 -17.85 21.94
N PHE A 106 19.18 -18.33 22.27
CA PHE A 106 18.09 -18.47 21.30
C PHE A 106 17.66 -17.12 20.71
N HIS A 107 17.53 -16.08 21.53
CA HIS A 107 17.18 -14.74 21.04
C HIS A 107 18.32 -14.13 20.23
N HIS A 108 19.58 -14.36 20.61
CA HIS A 108 20.73 -13.94 19.79
C HIS A 108 20.71 -14.59 18.40
N MET A 109 20.42 -15.89 18.32
CA MET A 109 20.25 -16.60 17.04
C MET A 109 19.11 -16.00 16.20
N LEU A 110 17.93 -15.79 16.80
CA LEU A 110 16.80 -15.18 16.09
C LEU A 110 17.13 -13.77 15.59
N ILE A 111 17.82 -12.95 16.40
CA ILE A 111 18.24 -11.61 15.98
C ILE A 111 19.21 -11.70 14.80
N ALA A 112 20.19 -12.61 14.86
CA ALA A 112 21.17 -12.81 13.78
C ALA A 112 20.51 -13.24 12.46
N ILE A 113 19.39 -13.96 12.52
CA ILE A 113 18.61 -14.37 11.34
C ILE A 113 17.67 -13.26 10.86
N LEU A 114 16.88 -12.67 11.75
CA LEU A 114 15.79 -11.77 11.38
C LEU A 114 16.26 -10.36 11.02
N LEU A 115 17.25 -9.82 11.72
CA LEU A 115 17.70 -8.44 11.53
C LEU A 115 18.25 -8.18 10.11
N PRO A 116 19.05 -9.08 9.49
CA PRO A 116 19.56 -8.84 8.14
C PRO A 116 18.50 -8.93 7.02
N LEU A 117 17.38 -9.65 7.23
CA LEU A 117 16.43 -9.96 6.15
C LEU A 117 15.79 -8.73 5.50
N PRO A 118 15.29 -7.71 6.25
CA PRO A 118 14.76 -6.50 5.63
C PRO A 118 15.80 -5.76 4.79
N TYR A 119 17.08 -5.76 5.18
CA TYR A 119 18.15 -5.14 4.39
C TYR A 119 18.38 -5.92 3.09
N LEU A 120 18.47 -7.25 3.19
CA LEU A 120 18.64 -8.12 2.03
C LEU A 120 17.50 -7.94 1.03
N PHE A 121 16.24 -8.00 1.48
CA PHE A 121 15.10 -7.89 0.58
C PHE A 121 14.86 -6.46 0.08
N THR A 122 15.23 -5.42 0.85
CA THR A 122 15.30 -4.05 0.33
C THR A 122 16.32 -3.96 -0.79
N TYR A 123 17.52 -4.51 -0.59
CA TYR A 123 18.55 -4.55 -1.62
C TYR A 123 18.09 -5.32 -2.85
N LEU A 124 17.55 -6.54 -2.71
CA LEU A 124 17.05 -7.34 -3.84
C LEU A 124 15.91 -6.63 -4.58
N CYS A 125 14.99 -5.96 -3.88
CA CYS A 125 13.93 -5.20 -4.53
C CYS A 125 14.47 -3.95 -5.28
N ALA A 126 15.48 -3.27 -4.71
CA ALA A 126 16.04 -2.02 -5.22
C ALA A 126 17.11 -2.20 -6.31
N SER A 127 17.87 -3.30 -6.29
CA SER A 127 19.02 -3.59 -7.18
C SER A 127 18.62 -4.18 -8.53
N VAL A 128 17.37 -4.66 -8.66
CA VAL A 128 16.78 -5.23 -9.88
C VAL A 128 16.51 -4.15 -10.97
N LYS A 129 17.15 -2.97 -10.86
CA LYS A 129 17.05 -1.85 -11.81
C LYS A 129 17.49 -2.19 -13.23
N CYS A 130 18.37 -3.17 -13.39
CA CYS A 130 18.82 -3.65 -14.70
C CYS A 130 18.13 -4.95 -15.13
N ASN A 131 17.10 -5.41 -14.42
CA ASN A 131 16.42 -6.64 -14.79
C ASN A 131 15.58 -6.41 -16.05
N PRO A 132 15.89 -7.11 -17.16
CA PRO A 132 15.15 -7.00 -18.40
C PRO A 132 13.70 -7.48 -18.27
N GLU A 133 13.31 -8.12 -17.17
CA GLU A 133 11.94 -8.51 -16.88
C GLU A 133 11.10 -7.36 -16.30
N LEU A 134 11.71 -6.42 -15.57
CA LEU A 134 11.02 -5.30 -14.93
C LEU A 134 10.95 -4.06 -15.85
N TYR A 135 12.09 -3.67 -16.42
CA TYR A 135 12.22 -2.46 -17.21
C TYR A 135 12.12 -2.78 -18.70
N ILE A 136 11.19 -2.12 -19.39
CA ILE A 136 10.95 -2.32 -20.82
C ILE A 136 11.81 -1.33 -21.61
N THR A 137 12.65 -1.87 -22.47
CA THR A 137 13.52 -1.17 -23.41
C THR A 137 13.15 -1.58 -24.83
N SER A 138 13.62 -0.84 -25.84
CA SER A 138 13.42 -1.24 -27.24
C SER A 138 14.04 -2.60 -27.56
N SER A 139 15.12 -2.99 -26.87
CA SER A 139 15.81 -4.27 -27.09
C SER A 139 15.08 -5.49 -26.53
N ASN A 140 14.30 -5.34 -25.45
CA ASN A 140 13.53 -6.44 -24.86
C ASN A 140 12.02 -6.33 -25.15
N HIS A 141 11.60 -5.33 -25.92
CA HIS A 141 10.19 -5.02 -26.18
C HIS A 141 9.42 -6.20 -26.77
N SER A 142 9.98 -6.91 -27.75
CA SER A 142 9.36 -8.08 -28.36
C SER A 142 9.09 -9.19 -27.34
N ARG A 143 10.08 -9.49 -26.48
CA ARG A 143 9.93 -10.47 -25.38
C ARG A 143 8.91 -10.00 -24.35
N GLN A 144 8.85 -8.72 -24.04
CA GLN A 144 7.87 -8.17 -23.11
C GLN A 144 6.43 -8.25 -23.63
N MET A 145 6.25 -8.14 -24.96
CA MET A 145 4.96 -8.32 -25.62
C MET A 145 4.44 -9.77 -25.59
N SER A 146 5.29 -10.78 -25.29
CA SER A 146 4.85 -12.18 -25.25
C SER A 146 4.38 -12.65 -23.87
N TYR A 147 4.64 -11.89 -22.80
CA TYR A 147 4.30 -12.33 -21.45
C TYR A 147 2.79 -12.36 -21.18
N TYR A 148 2.05 -11.38 -21.67
CA TYR A 148 0.62 -11.24 -21.39
C TYR A 148 -0.14 -10.85 -22.66
N PRO A 149 -1.29 -11.49 -22.93
CA PRO A 149 -2.17 -11.07 -24.02
C PRO A 149 -2.86 -9.76 -23.66
N TYR A 150 -3.29 -9.00 -24.66
CA TYR A 150 -4.26 -7.93 -24.45
C TYR A 150 -5.59 -8.55 -24.04
N ASP A 151 -6.19 -8.05 -22.95
CA ASP A 151 -7.46 -8.55 -22.41
C ASP A 151 -8.69 -7.90 -23.06
N TYR A 152 -8.46 -6.91 -23.94
CA TYR A 152 -9.51 -6.08 -24.55
C TYR A 152 -10.48 -5.50 -23.53
N THR A 153 -9.99 -5.28 -22.30
CA THR A 153 -10.77 -4.78 -21.16
C THR A 153 -10.00 -3.68 -20.45
N LEU A 154 -8.85 -3.99 -19.84
CA LEU A 154 -7.96 -2.98 -19.26
C LEU A 154 -6.87 -2.52 -20.24
N TYR A 155 -6.55 -3.36 -21.21
CA TYR A 155 -5.44 -3.23 -22.14
C TYR A 155 -5.88 -3.59 -23.55
N HIS A 156 -5.96 -2.58 -24.41
CA HIS A 156 -6.21 -2.75 -25.84
C HIS A 156 -4.90 -2.59 -26.63
N PRO A 157 -4.75 -3.30 -27.76
CA PRO A 157 -3.61 -3.12 -28.65
C PRO A 157 -3.57 -1.72 -29.26
N GLY A 158 -2.39 -1.29 -29.74
CA GLY A 158 -2.17 0.01 -30.37
C GLY A 158 -1.89 1.18 -29.41
N ALA A 159 -2.01 0.97 -28.10
CA ALA A 159 -1.69 2.00 -27.11
C ALA A 159 -0.17 2.23 -26.99
N GLY A 160 0.34 3.32 -27.57
CA GLY A 160 1.75 3.72 -27.48
C GLY A 160 2.15 4.40 -26.17
N CYS A 161 3.42 4.28 -25.78
CA CYS A 161 4.04 5.15 -24.79
C CYS A 161 4.62 6.39 -25.47
N ARG A 162 4.11 7.58 -25.12
CA ARG A 162 4.59 8.87 -25.68
C ARG A 162 6.05 9.20 -25.31
N THR A 163 6.54 8.65 -24.20
CA THR A 163 7.91 8.90 -23.71
C THR A 163 8.91 7.86 -24.21
N CYS A 164 8.51 6.59 -24.26
CA CYS A 164 9.41 5.49 -24.64
C CYS A 164 9.33 5.13 -26.13
N HIS A 165 8.36 5.69 -26.86
CA HIS A 165 8.20 5.54 -28.31
C HIS A 165 8.04 4.10 -28.82
N PHE A 166 7.39 3.25 -28.02
CA PHE A 166 6.97 1.91 -28.44
C PHE A 166 5.55 1.62 -27.92
N GLN A 167 4.91 0.61 -28.50
CA GLN A 167 3.60 0.12 -28.05
C GLN A 167 3.72 -0.50 -26.65
N LYS A 168 2.82 -0.14 -25.74
CA LYS A 168 2.85 -0.67 -24.36
C LYS A 168 2.42 -2.13 -24.34
N PRO A 169 3.25 -3.07 -23.85
CA PRO A 169 2.80 -4.42 -23.55
C PRO A 169 1.61 -4.40 -22.58
N ALA A 170 0.77 -5.42 -22.64
CA ALA A 170 -0.30 -5.60 -21.66
C ALA A 170 0.26 -5.63 -20.24
N ARG A 171 -0.52 -5.13 -19.26
CA ARG A 171 -0.10 -4.98 -17.86
C ARG A 171 1.07 -4.01 -17.59
N SER A 172 1.58 -3.33 -18.61
CA SER A 172 2.67 -2.35 -18.44
C SER A 172 2.17 -0.93 -18.15
N LYS A 173 3.02 -0.12 -17.51
CA LYS A 173 2.77 1.32 -17.28
C LYS A 173 4.06 2.12 -17.33
N HIS A 174 4.01 3.31 -17.94
CA HIS A 174 5.12 4.26 -17.85
C HIS A 174 5.15 4.89 -16.46
N CYS A 175 6.25 4.71 -15.74
CA CYS A 175 6.51 5.39 -14.49
C CYS A 175 7.30 6.67 -14.75
N SER A 176 6.69 7.83 -14.44
CA SER A 176 7.33 9.14 -14.60
C SER A 176 8.51 9.37 -13.65
N ILE A 177 8.58 8.63 -12.54
CA ILE A 177 9.69 8.70 -11.57
C ILE A 177 10.89 7.88 -12.09
N CYS A 178 10.64 6.67 -12.57
CA CYS A 178 11.67 5.80 -13.15
C CYS A 178 12.03 6.13 -14.60
N LYS A 179 11.24 6.97 -15.28
CA LYS A 179 11.39 7.36 -16.69
C LYS A 179 11.41 6.18 -17.67
N SER A 180 10.65 5.13 -17.35
CA SER A 180 10.60 3.91 -18.16
C SER A 180 9.24 3.22 -18.04
N CYS A 181 8.88 2.42 -19.05
CA CYS A 181 7.75 1.51 -18.97
C CYS A 181 8.12 0.29 -18.11
N ILE A 182 7.27 -0.02 -17.15
CA ILE A 182 7.45 -1.10 -16.18
C ILE A 182 6.53 -2.25 -16.57
N SER A 183 7.09 -3.46 -16.67
CA SER A 183 6.34 -4.69 -16.96
C SER A 183 5.54 -5.15 -15.74
N ARG A 184 4.31 -5.62 -15.97
CA ARG A 184 3.33 -5.94 -14.93
C ARG A 184 3.38 -4.93 -13.77
N SER A 185 3.21 -3.66 -14.11
CA SER A 185 3.43 -2.56 -13.16
C SER A 185 2.48 -2.69 -11.98
N ASP A 186 3.05 -2.77 -10.78
CA ASP A 186 2.29 -2.65 -9.54
C ASP A 186 2.28 -1.18 -9.10
N HIS A 187 3.35 -0.72 -8.45
CA HIS A 187 3.48 0.68 -8.04
C HIS A 187 4.93 1.15 -8.05
N HIS A 188 5.14 2.46 -7.94
CA HIS A 188 6.45 3.00 -7.58
C HIS A 188 6.56 3.07 -6.06
N CYS A 189 7.56 2.41 -5.49
CA CYS A 189 7.75 2.35 -4.05
C CYS A 189 8.95 3.20 -3.63
N VAL A 190 8.67 4.31 -2.94
CA VAL A 190 9.70 5.23 -2.42
C VAL A 190 10.62 4.56 -1.38
N TRP A 191 10.11 3.55 -0.66
CA TRP A 191 10.86 2.83 0.38
C TRP A 191 11.97 1.92 -0.18
N VAL A 192 11.86 1.48 -1.43
CA VAL A 192 12.91 0.73 -2.15
C VAL A 192 13.53 1.54 -3.29
N ASN A 193 13.11 2.81 -3.45
CA ASN A 193 13.55 3.72 -4.51
C ASN A 193 13.56 3.06 -5.91
N ASN A 194 12.49 2.30 -6.20
CA ASN A 194 12.33 1.51 -7.40
C ASN A 194 10.84 1.23 -7.69
N CYS A 195 10.51 0.87 -8.93
CA CYS A 195 9.20 0.30 -9.22
C CYS A 195 9.12 -1.16 -8.77
N VAL A 196 7.93 -1.57 -8.37
CA VAL A 196 7.55 -2.95 -8.09
C VAL A 196 6.69 -3.45 -9.26
N GLY A 197 7.03 -4.63 -9.76
CA GLY A 197 6.35 -5.28 -10.88
C GLY A 197 6.93 -6.67 -11.15
N ARG A 198 6.87 -7.11 -12.41
CA ARG A 198 7.50 -8.38 -12.83
C ARG A 198 9.01 -8.34 -12.55
N GLY A 199 9.59 -9.39 -11.99
CA GLY A 199 11.02 -9.49 -11.71
C GLY A 199 11.42 -9.14 -10.27
N ASN A 200 10.60 -8.41 -9.51
CA ASN A 200 10.91 -8.03 -8.13
C ASN A 200 9.75 -8.05 -7.12
N LEU A 201 8.52 -8.36 -7.53
CA LEU A 201 7.39 -8.42 -6.60
C LEU A 201 7.60 -9.48 -5.51
N ARG A 202 8.18 -10.64 -5.82
CA ARG A 202 8.56 -11.64 -4.79
C ARG A 202 9.48 -11.10 -3.70
N TRP A 203 10.44 -10.24 -4.06
CA TRP A 203 11.35 -9.61 -3.11
C TRP A 203 10.64 -8.54 -2.28
N PHE A 204 9.68 -7.84 -2.89
CA PHE A 204 8.82 -6.91 -2.17
C PHE A 204 7.92 -7.62 -1.14
N LEU A 205 7.34 -8.77 -1.48
CA LEU A 205 6.57 -9.59 -0.54
C LEU A 205 7.45 -10.10 0.61
N ALA A 206 8.66 -10.58 0.30
CA ALA A 206 9.63 -11.01 1.30
C ALA A 206 10.10 -9.87 2.20
N LEU A 207 10.26 -8.65 1.65
CA LEU A 207 10.53 -7.44 2.42
C LEU A 207 9.40 -7.13 3.40
N LEU A 208 8.14 -7.17 2.94
CA LEU A 208 6.98 -6.92 3.80
C LEU A 208 6.89 -7.96 4.92
N LEU A 209 7.08 -9.25 4.61
CA LEU A 209 7.04 -10.33 5.59
C LEU A 209 8.18 -10.21 6.61
N SER A 210 9.42 -10.07 6.15
CA SER A 210 10.59 -9.94 7.04
C SER A 210 10.51 -8.71 7.92
N THR A 211 10.06 -7.56 7.39
CA THR A 211 9.86 -6.33 8.17
C THR A 211 8.75 -6.51 9.19
N SER A 212 7.63 -7.13 8.82
CA SER A 212 6.52 -7.41 9.74
C SER A 212 6.97 -8.28 10.92
N ILE A 213 7.71 -9.36 10.63
CA ILE A 213 8.25 -10.26 11.65
C ILE A 213 9.27 -9.54 12.53
N LEU A 214 10.22 -8.79 11.93
CA LEU A 214 11.25 -8.09 12.70
C LEU A 214 10.64 -7.06 13.67
N VAL A 215 9.67 -6.26 13.19
CA VAL A 215 9.03 -5.23 14.00
C VAL A 215 8.16 -5.85 15.09
N ALA A 216 7.37 -6.89 14.78
CA ALA A 216 6.60 -7.62 15.79
C ALA A 216 7.52 -8.30 16.84
N TYR A 217 8.64 -8.86 16.39
CA TYR A 217 9.63 -9.47 17.27
C TYR A 217 10.33 -8.42 18.16
N GLY A 218 10.62 -7.22 17.63
CA GLY A 218 11.13 -6.11 18.43
C GLY A 218 10.16 -5.66 19.52
N ALA A 219 8.87 -5.57 19.22
CA ALA A 219 7.83 -5.31 20.20
C ALA A 219 7.75 -6.41 21.27
N TYR A 220 7.85 -7.68 20.85
CA TYR A 220 7.91 -8.83 21.75
C TYR A 220 9.13 -8.79 22.68
N LEU A 221 10.34 -8.51 22.15
CA LEU A 221 11.56 -8.39 22.95
C LEU A 221 11.43 -7.29 24.02
N ALA A 222 10.90 -6.13 23.65
CA ALA A 222 10.64 -5.06 24.61
C ALA A 222 9.65 -5.50 25.69
N TYR A 223 8.58 -6.20 25.32
CA TYR A 223 7.60 -6.71 26.28
C TYR A 223 8.22 -7.71 27.27
N ILE A 224 8.96 -8.72 26.80
CA ILE A 224 9.52 -9.75 27.71
C ILE A 224 10.57 -9.18 28.66
N VAL A 225 11.31 -8.14 28.25
CA VAL A 225 12.31 -7.48 29.11
C VAL A 225 11.64 -6.55 30.12
N LEU A 226 10.63 -5.78 29.71
CA LEU A 226 10.03 -4.75 30.55
C LEU A 226 8.91 -5.28 31.46
N ALA A 227 8.11 -6.25 31.00
CA ALA A 227 6.94 -6.71 31.75
C ALA A 227 7.26 -7.21 33.17
N PRO A 228 8.33 -7.98 33.43
CA PRO A 228 8.71 -8.37 34.80
C PRO A 228 9.05 -7.16 35.67
N GLN A 229 9.80 -6.20 35.12
CA GLN A 229 10.25 -5.00 35.83
C GLN A 229 9.07 -4.09 36.18
N VAL A 230 8.15 -3.90 35.23
CA VAL A 230 6.90 -3.16 35.43
C VAL A 230 6.06 -3.81 36.52
N ARG A 231 5.92 -5.15 36.52
CA ARG A 231 5.16 -5.88 37.55
C ARG A 231 5.74 -5.69 38.95
N VAL A 232 7.07 -5.79 39.09
CA VAL A 232 7.75 -5.58 40.38
C VAL A 232 7.59 -4.13 40.86
N TYR A 233 7.84 -3.16 39.99
CA TYR A 233 7.69 -1.75 40.33
C TYR A 233 6.24 -1.40 40.70
N ARG A 234 5.28 -1.90 39.92
CA ARG A 234 3.84 -1.70 40.19
C ARG A 234 3.45 -2.29 41.55
N ALA A 235 3.91 -3.49 41.88
CA ALA A 235 3.63 -4.12 43.18
C ALA A 235 4.24 -3.32 44.35
N ALA A 236 5.41 -2.71 44.16
CA ALA A 236 6.06 -1.90 45.17
C ALA A 236 5.39 -0.53 45.39
N VAL A 237 4.92 0.12 44.32
CA VAL A 237 4.44 1.51 44.36
C VAL A 237 2.91 1.62 44.45
N TYR A 238 2.18 0.64 43.90
CA TYR A 238 0.71 0.63 43.86
C TYR A 238 0.16 -0.70 44.41
N PRO A 239 0.28 -0.96 45.72
CA PRO A 239 -0.29 -2.16 46.33
C PRO A 239 -1.82 -2.21 46.13
N GLU A 240 -2.33 -3.43 45.96
CA GLU A 240 -3.69 -3.80 45.54
C GLU A 240 -4.83 -3.17 46.38
N SER A 241 -4.51 -2.66 47.57
CA SER A 241 -5.44 -1.98 48.49
C SER A 241 -5.92 -0.59 48.05
N GLN A 242 -5.39 -0.05 46.95
CA GLN A 242 -5.73 1.28 46.43
C GLN A 242 -6.57 1.29 45.14
N GLU A 243 -7.13 0.14 44.74
CA GLU A 243 -8.16 0.12 43.70
C GLU A 243 -9.45 0.74 44.24
N SER A 244 -9.68 2.00 43.88
CA SER A 244 -10.93 2.70 44.16
C SER A 244 -12.11 1.84 43.73
N LYS A 245 -12.92 1.38 44.69
CA LYS A 245 -14.25 0.81 44.43
C LYS A 245 -15.08 1.89 43.74
N ILE A 246 -15.11 1.89 42.41
CA ILE A 246 -15.95 2.79 41.64
C ILE A 246 -17.39 2.41 41.99
N VAL A 247 -18.10 3.26 42.74
CA VAL A 247 -19.51 3.05 43.05
C VAL A 247 -20.30 3.31 41.77
N VAL A 248 -20.67 2.23 41.09
CA VAL A 248 -21.34 2.28 39.79
C VAL A 248 -22.85 2.44 40.00
N SER A 249 -23.37 3.63 39.75
CA SER A 249 -24.79 3.97 40.02
C SER A 249 -25.71 3.84 38.80
N SER A 250 -25.18 3.86 37.57
CA SER A 250 -25.96 3.80 36.32
C SER A 250 -25.50 2.71 35.36
N THR A 251 -26.40 2.25 34.48
CA THR A 251 -26.10 1.26 33.42
C THR A 251 -24.95 1.71 32.51
N TRP A 252 -24.89 2.99 32.16
CA TRP A 252 -23.78 3.55 31.39
C TRP A 252 -22.44 3.44 32.13
N GLN A 253 -22.42 3.75 33.44
CA GLN A 253 -21.21 3.60 34.24
C GLN A 253 -20.75 2.14 34.37
N ARG A 254 -21.67 1.15 34.32
CA ARG A 254 -21.30 -0.28 34.31
C ARG A 254 -20.50 -0.67 33.07
N ILE A 255 -20.79 -0.04 31.94
CA ILE A 255 -20.09 -0.29 30.67
C ILE A 255 -18.81 0.53 30.61
N THR A 256 -18.84 1.81 31.01
CA THR A 256 -17.69 2.72 30.84
C THR A 256 -16.62 2.57 31.91
N ALA A 257 -16.97 2.21 33.16
CA ALA A 257 -16.00 2.15 34.25
C ALA A 257 -14.89 1.10 34.04
N PRO A 258 -15.18 -0.15 33.60
CA PRO A 258 -14.14 -1.14 33.29
C PRO A 258 -13.20 -0.68 32.17
N ILE A 259 -13.73 -0.03 31.13
CA ILE A 259 -12.94 0.49 30.01
C ILE A 259 -12.00 1.59 30.47
N VAL A 260 -12.52 2.55 31.25
CA VAL A 260 -11.72 3.65 31.81
C VAL A 260 -10.65 3.11 32.76
N ALA A 261 -11.00 2.15 33.62
CA ALA A 261 -10.04 1.50 34.52
C ALA A 261 -8.93 0.78 33.74
N TRP A 262 -9.30 -0.07 32.76
CA TRP A 262 -8.35 -0.74 31.87
C TRP A 262 -7.40 0.26 31.21
N PHE A 263 -7.94 1.32 30.60
CA PHE A 263 -7.11 2.35 29.97
C PHE A 263 -6.16 3.01 30.97
N TRP A 264 -6.61 3.34 32.18
CA TRP A 264 -5.75 3.91 33.22
C TRP A 264 -4.61 2.97 33.61
N PHE A 265 -4.93 1.69 33.80
CA PHE A 265 -3.93 0.68 34.15
C PHE A 265 -2.92 0.52 33.02
N THR A 266 -3.37 0.44 31.77
CA THR A 266 -2.50 0.38 30.60
C THR A 266 -1.61 1.61 30.48
N MET A 267 -2.17 2.83 30.62
CA MET A 267 -1.37 4.06 30.55
C MET A 267 -0.35 4.15 31.69
N ARG A 268 -0.70 3.67 32.88
CA ARG A 268 0.23 3.60 34.02
C ARG A 268 1.37 2.64 33.72
N ASP A 269 1.07 1.43 33.24
CA ASP A 269 2.08 0.43 32.91
C ASP A 269 3.00 0.92 31.79
N ILE A 270 2.46 1.62 30.78
CA ILE A 270 3.25 2.28 29.74
C ILE A 270 4.16 3.35 30.34
N GLN A 271 3.67 4.19 31.24
CA GLN A 271 4.49 5.22 31.89
C GLN A 271 5.62 4.59 32.71
N ILE A 272 5.33 3.53 33.47
CA ILE A 272 6.34 2.79 34.24
C ILE A 272 7.36 2.17 33.29
N ALA A 273 6.91 1.54 32.20
CA ALA A 273 7.78 0.96 31.19
C ALA A 273 8.71 2.01 30.57
N ILE A 274 8.21 3.22 30.26
CA ILE A 274 9.01 4.34 29.75
C ILE A 274 10.04 4.80 30.79
N ASN A 275 9.64 4.93 32.05
CA ASN A 275 10.55 5.35 33.12
C ASN A 275 11.69 4.34 33.35
N ILE A 276 11.42 3.05 33.19
CA ILE A 276 12.39 1.97 33.38
C ILE A 276 13.25 1.77 32.13
N GLY A 277 12.62 1.54 30.98
CA GLY A 277 13.27 1.17 29.72
C GLY A 277 13.75 2.34 28.86
N GLY A 278 13.38 3.57 29.22
CA GLY A 278 13.72 4.79 28.50
C GLY A 278 13.29 4.77 27.03
N LEU A 279 13.91 5.66 26.24
CA LEU A 279 13.69 5.72 24.79
C LEU A 279 14.20 4.44 24.10
N SER A 280 15.28 3.84 24.60
CA SER A 280 15.99 2.73 23.98
C SER A 280 15.22 1.42 23.95
N VAL A 281 14.51 1.06 25.02
CA VAL A 281 13.75 -0.20 25.08
C VAL A 281 12.26 0.07 25.01
N ALA A 282 11.73 0.95 25.87
CA ALA A 282 10.30 1.22 25.91
C ALA A 282 9.84 2.06 24.71
N GLY A 283 10.60 3.10 24.34
CA GLY A 283 10.31 3.93 23.16
C GLY A 283 10.37 3.14 21.85
N VAL A 284 11.44 2.37 21.63
CA VAL A 284 11.57 1.47 20.48
C VAL A 284 10.48 0.40 20.47
N GLY A 285 10.20 -0.23 21.61
CA GLY A 285 9.15 -1.25 21.73
C GLY A 285 7.74 -0.71 21.43
N LEU A 286 7.42 0.50 21.88
CA LEU A 286 6.16 1.18 21.55
C LEU A 286 6.08 1.54 20.08
N LEU A 287 7.14 2.11 19.50
CA LEU A 287 7.21 2.38 18.07
C LEU A 287 6.98 1.11 17.27
N ALA A 288 7.65 0.02 17.64
CA ALA A 288 7.50 -1.27 16.98
C ALA A 288 6.06 -1.80 17.10
N THR A 289 5.46 -1.69 18.29
CA THR A 289 4.07 -2.12 18.53
C THR A 289 3.10 -1.38 17.60
N PHE A 290 3.17 -0.04 17.55
CA PHE A 290 2.26 0.78 16.76
C PHE A 290 2.52 0.70 15.25
N THR A 291 3.75 0.41 14.82
CA THR A 291 4.08 0.31 13.40
C THR A 291 3.94 -1.10 12.83
N SER A 292 3.90 -2.15 13.66
CA SER A 292 3.82 -3.55 13.24
C SER A 292 2.61 -3.87 12.36
N ALA A 293 1.46 -3.24 12.61
CA ALA A 293 0.22 -3.51 11.86
C ALA A 293 0.30 -3.06 10.39
N LEU A 294 1.07 -2.01 10.08
CA LEU A 294 1.16 -1.45 8.73
C LEU A 294 1.76 -2.43 7.70
N PRO A 295 2.97 -2.99 7.89
CA PRO A 295 3.54 -3.92 6.92
C PRO A 295 2.74 -5.23 6.84
N PHE A 296 2.10 -5.68 7.92
CA PHE A 296 1.16 -6.81 7.87
C PHE A 296 -0.07 -6.49 7.00
N GLY A 297 -0.66 -5.30 7.16
CA GLY A 297 -1.79 -4.86 6.34
C GLY A 297 -1.42 -4.74 4.86
N LEU A 298 -0.23 -4.20 4.57
CA LEU A 298 0.29 -4.13 3.21
C LEU A 298 0.55 -5.53 2.63
N LEU A 299 1.08 -6.47 3.42
CA LEU A 299 1.28 -7.85 2.99
C LEU A 299 -0.06 -8.54 2.69
N ALA A 300 -1.03 -8.43 3.61
CA ALA A 300 -2.36 -8.99 3.44
C ALA A 300 -3.06 -8.43 2.20
N TYR A 301 -2.91 -7.13 1.94
CA TYR A 301 -3.44 -6.52 0.72
C TYR A 301 -2.79 -7.11 -0.55
N HIS A 302 -1.48 -7.34 -0.56
CA HIS A 302 -0.84 -7.99 -1.71
C HIS A 302 -1.25 -9.46 -1.86
N VAL A 303 -1.48 -10.18 -0.76
CA VAL A 303 -2.06 -11.54 -0.82
C VAL A 303 -3.45 -11.51 -1.46
N TYR A 304 -4.28 -10.52 -1.12
CA TYR A 304 -5.57 -10.30 -1.79
C TYR A 304 -5.41 -9.99 -3.29
N LEU A 305 -4.45 -9.17 -3.68
CA LEU A 305 -4.20 -8.86 -5.10
C LEU A 305 -3.75 -10.10 -5.89
N ILE A 306 -2.93 -10.96 -5.29
CA ILE A 306 -2.54 -12.26 -5.86
C ILE A 306 -3.76 -13.16 -6.00
N TRP A 307 -4.61 -13.24 -4.97
CA TRP A 307 -5.87 -13.98 -5.04
C TRP A 307 -6.79 -13.48 -6.15
N ALA A 308 -6.87 -12.16 -6.35
CA ALA A 308 -7.70 -11.55 -7.40
C ALA A 308 -7.05 -11.54 -8.80
N GLY A 309 -5.80 -12.00 -8.95
CA GLY A 309 -5.08 -11.96 -10.23
C GLY A 309 -4.74 -10.55 -10.74
N THR A 310 -4.61 -9.57 -9.84
CA THR A 310 -4.42 -8.14 -10.19
C THR A 310 -3.15 -7.54 -9.60
N THR A 311 -2.73 -6.39 -10.11
CA THR A 311 -1.78 -5.49 -9.46
C THR A 311 -2.48 -4.31 -8.76
N THR A 312 -1.78 -3.55 -7.91
CA THR A 312 -2.32 -2.31 -7.32
C THR A 312 -2.77 -1.30 -8.39
N ASN A 313 -2.02 -1.21 -9.49
CA ASN A 313 -2.36 -0.37 -10.64
C ASN A 313 -3.63 -0.87 -11.36
N GLU A 314 -3.80 -2.18 -11.53
CA GLU A 314 -4.98 -2.77 -12.16
C GLU A 314 -6.21 -2.64 -11.27
N ASN A 315 -6.08 -2.86 -9.96
CA ASN A 315 -7.17 -2.68 -9.02
C ASN A 315 -7.75 -1.26 -9.05
N SER A 316 -6.90 -0.24 -9.29
CA SER A 316 -7.37 1.14 -9.49
C SER A 316 -8.21 1.28 -10.76
N LYS A 317 -7.77 0.68 -11.88
CA LYS A 317 -8.55 0.68 -13.14
C LYS A 317 -9.87 -0.07 -13.02
N TRP A 318 -9.89 -1.18 -12.28
CA TRP A 318 -11.14 -1.91 -11.98
C TRP A 318 -12.10 -1.08 -11.12
N SER A 319 -11.58 -0.20 -10.26
CA SER A 319 -12.41 0.78 -9.55
C SER A 319 -13.04 1.77 -10.52
N ASP A 320 -12.25 2.32 -11.45
CA ASP A 320 -12.75 3.25 -12.47
C ASP A 320 -13.85 2.58 -13.32
N TRP A 321 -13.62 1.34 -13.79
CA TRP A 321 -14.64 0.57 -14.51
C TRP A 321 -15.92 0.35 -13.70
N ARG A 322 -15.82 0.17 -12.38
CA ARG A 322 -17.00 0.00 -11.52
C ARG A 322 -17.85 1.28 -11.49
N GLU A 323 -17.20 2.43 -11.45
CA GLU A 323 -17.86 3.74 -11.51
C GLU A 323 -18.50 3.93 -12.90
N ASP A 324 -17.75 3.68 -13.98
CA ASP A 324 -18.27 3.77 -15.35
C ASP A 324 -19.47 2.83 -15.60
N MET A 325 -19.44 1.61 -15.04
CA MET A 325 -20.56 0.67 -15.11
C MET A 325 -21.80 1.19 -14.34
N ALA A 326 -21.59 1.86 -13.20
CA ALA A 326 -22.68 2.47 -12.44
C ALA A 326 -23.31 3.64 -13.20
N ASP A 327 -22.50 4.38 -13.96
CA ASP A 327 -22.95 5.44 -14.89
C ASP A 327 -23.60 4.86 -16.15
N GLY A 328 -23.53 3.55 -16.34
CA GLY A 328 -24.13 2.82 -17.44
C GLY A 328 -23.40 3.00 -18.77
N VAL A 329 -22.18 3.54 -18.81
CA VAL A 329 -21.48 3.85 -20.08
C VAL A 329 -20.67 2.70 -20.66
N VAL A 330 -20.71 1.53 -20.03
CA VAL A 330 -19.87 0.36 -20.33
C VAL A 330 -20.61 -0.70 -21.11
N TRP A 331 -19.98 -1.17 -22.17
CA TRP A 331 -20.49 -2.20 -23.07
C TRP A 331 -19.49 -3.33 -23.21
N LEU A 332 -20.01 -4.54 -23.35
CA LEU A 332 -19.24 -5.75 -23.57
C LEU A 332 -19.79 -6.49 -24.77
N ALA A 333 -18.90 -6.99 -25.61
CA ALA A 333 -19.20 -7.92 -26.68
C ALA A 333 -18.27 -9.13 -26.62
N ASP A 334 -18.74 -10.26 -27.13
CA ASP A 334 -17.96 -11.48 -27.26
C ASP A 334 -17.04 -11.39 -28.49
N LEU A 335 -15.87 -12.02 -28.41
CA LEU A 335 -14.97 -12.16 -29.56
C LEU A 335 -15.47 -13.27 -30.48
N LYS A 336 -15.36 -13.09 -31.80
CA LYS A 336 -15.83 -14.06 -32.81
C LYS A 336 -15.21 -15.44 -32.64
N THR A 337 -13.92 -15.48 -32.34
CA THR A 337 -13.21 -16.69 -31.91
C THR A 337 -12.21 -16.35 -30.80
N PRO A 338 -11.85 -17.30 -29.92
CA PRO A 338 -10.82 -17.10 -28.90
C PRO A 338 -9.45 -16.70 -29.49
N GLU A 339 -9.15 -17.15 -30.71
CA GLU A 339 -7.88 -16.88 -31.42
C GLU A 339 -7.90 -15.51 -32.13
N ALA A 340 -9.08 -14.95 -32.39
CA ALA A 340 -9.22 -13.71 -33.15
C ALA A 340 -8.43 -12.55 -32.54
N GLY A 341 -8.31 -12.52 -31.20
CA GLY A 341 -7.62 -11.46 -30.47
C GLY A 341 -6.11 -11.66 -30.26
N GLN A 342 -5.50 -12.78 -30.68
CA GLN A 342 -4.09 -13.06 -30.35
C GLN A 342 -3.10 -12.15 -31.07
N ASP A 343 -3.28 -11.90 -32.37
CA ASP A 343 -2.24 -11.26 -33.19
C ASP A 343 -2.46 -9.75 -33.43
N VAL A 344 -3.55 -9.20 -32.89
CA VAL A 344 -3.97 -7.84 -33.25
C VAL A 344 -3.08 -6.81 -32.56
N GLY A 345 -2.37 -6.02 -33.37
CA GLY A 345 -1.46 -4.98 -32.91
C GLY A 345 -0.21 -5.51 -32.23
N VAL A 346 0.16 -6.77 -32.44
CA VAL A 346 1.45 -7.31 -32.01
C VAL A 346 2.39 -7.37 -33.22
N PRO A 347 3.66 -6.98 -33.11
CA PRO A 347 4.61 -7.12 -34.21
C PRO A 347 4.69 -8.59 -34.68
N LYS A 348 4.47 -8.83 -35.98
CA LYS A 348 4.61 -10.16 -36.61
C LYS A 348 6.10 -10.53 -36.74
N SER A 349 6.76 -10.90 -35.66
CA SER A 349 8.07 -11.57 -35.71
C SER A 349 7.88 -13.08 -35.53
N ARG A 350 8.76 -13.88 -36.16
CA ARG A 350 8.73 -15.37 -36.07
C ARG A 350 8.99 -15.93 -34.67
N GLU A 351 9.33 -15.08 -33.70
CA GLU A 351 9.73 -15.47 -32.33
C GLU A 351 8.60 -15.28 -31.29
N TRP A 352 7.41 -14.87 -31.71
CA TRP A 352 6.34 -14.49 -30.79
C TRP A 352 5.27 -15.58 -30.66
N GLU A 353 5.26 -16.26 -29.52
CA GLU A 353 4.10 -16.98 -29.00
C GLU A 353 3.81 -16.44 -27.59
N CYS A 354 2.57 -16.01 -27.34
CA CYS A 354 2.19 -15.56 -26.00
C CYS A 354 2.08 -16.74 -25.04
N TYR A 355 2.92 -16.72 -23.99
CA TYR A 355 3.05 -17.80 -23.01
C TYR A 355 1.88 -17.91 -22.02
N TRP A 356 1.00 -16.91 -21.97
CA TRP A 356 -0.11 -16.91 -21.01
C TRP A 356 -1.12 -18.02 -21.34
N PRO A 357 -1.56 -18.82 -20.36
CA PRO A 357 -2.36 -20.03 -20.61
C PRO A 357 -3.82 -19.74 -20.98
N THR A 358 -4.36 -18.59 -20.60
CA THR A 358 -5.74 -18.18 -20.90
C THR A 358 -5.79 -17.19 -22.06
N ARG A 359 -6.94 -17.12 -22.73
CA ARG A 359 -7.18 -16.25 -23.88
C ARG A 359 -8.40 -15.36 -23.63
N PRO A 360 -8.40 -14.11 -24.11
CA PRO A 360 -9.56 -13.24 -23.99
C PRO A 360 -10.73 -13.81 -24.80
N ARG A 361 -11.94 -13.68 -24.26
CA ARG A 361 -13.19 -14.11 -24.93
C ARG A 361 -14.17 -12.97 -25.14
N GLN A 362 -13.86 -11.81 -24.56
CA GLN A 362 -14.71 -10.63 -24.51
C GLN A 362 -13.90 -9.39 -24.90
N CYS A 363 -14.61 -8.34 -25.27
CA CYS A 363 -14.10 -6.99 -25.44
C CYS A 363 -15.02 -6.04 -24.68
N VAL A 364 -14.43 -5.19 -23.83
CA VAL A 364 -15.15 -4.20 -23.03
C VAL A 364 -14.73 -2.81 -23.50
N VAL A 365 -15.71 -1.95 -23.74
CA VAL A 365 -15.49 -0.57 -24.18
C VAL A 365 -16.37 0.40 -23.41
N GLN A 366 -15.88 1.61 -23.23
CA GLN A 366 -16.62 2.74 -22.69
C GLN A 366 -17.12 3.63 -23.83
N THR A 367 -18.33 4.17 -23.68
CA THR A 367 -18.97 5.07 -24.64
C THR A 367 -19.25 6.42 -23.98
N SER A 368 -18.92 7.53 -24.63
CA SER A 368 -19.10 8.86 -24.04
C SER A 368 -20.56 9.32 -23.95
N ASP A 369 -21.44 8.75 -24.77
CA ASP A 369 -22.87 9.05 -24.86
C ASP A 369 -23.75 7.99 -24.19
N GLY A 370 -23.14 6.94 -23.63
CA GLY A 370 -23.83 5.79 -23.06
C GLY A 370 -24.65 4.98 -24.08
N GLN A 371 -24.50 5.23 -25.39
CA GLN A 371 -25.17 4.46 -26.43
C GLN A 371 -24.30 3.27 -26.84
N MET A 372 -24.90 2.29 -27.53
CA MET A 372 -24.15 1.15 -28.04
C MET A 372 -23.04 1.62 -29.00
N PRO A 373 -21.81 1.05 -28.93
CA PRO A 373 -20.71 1.44 -29.81
C PRO A 373 -21.12 1.33 -31.28
N ARG A 374 -21.11 2.46 -32.01
CA ARG A 374 -21.47 2.50 -33.44
C ARG A 374 -20.28 2.31 -34.37
N THR A 375 -19.10 2.70 -33.90
CA THR A 375 -17.84 2.63 -34.65
C THR A 375 -16.76 2.10 -33.72
N LEU A 376 -16.03 1.09 -34.18
CA LEU A 376 -14.86 0.58 -33.49
C LEU A 376 -13.62 0.84 -34.35
N PRO A 377 -12.42 0.94 -33.76
CA PRO A 377 -11.18 0.81 -34.49
C PRO A 377 -11.20 -0.43 -35.38
N LYS A 378 -10.67 -0.32 -36.61
CA LYS A 378 -10.70 -1.38 -37.64
C LYS A 378 -10.14 -2.71 -37.12
N GLU A 379 -9.17 -2.64 -36.22
CA GLU A 379 -8.56 -3.76 -35.54
C GLU A 379 -9.58 -4.53 -34.68
N MET A 380 -10.48 -3.83 -34.00
CA MET A 380 -11.51 -4.43 -33.15
C MET A 380 -12.73 -4.91 -33.94
N GLU A 381 -13.14 -4.21 -35.01
CA GLU A 381 -14.25 -4.65 -35.88
C GLU A 381 -14.05 -6.05 -36.47
N ARG A 382 -12.79 -6.43 -36.72
CA ARG A 382 -12.45 -7.74 -37.28
C ARG A 382 -12.70 -8.87 -36.29
N ILE A 383 -12.51 -8.61 -34.99
CA ILE A 383 -12.47 -9.64 -33.95
C ILE A 383 -13.72 -9.69 -33.07
N VAL A 384 -14.47 -8.59 -32.97
CA VAL A 384 -15.67 -8.49 -32.13
C VAL A 384 -16.91 -8.98 -32.88
N ASP A 385 -17.74 -9.80 -32.23
CA ASP A 385 -19.08 -10.10 -32.72
C ASP A 385 -20.02 -8.91 -32.42
N ALA A 386 -20.29 -8.09 -33.44
CA ALA A 386 -21.13 -6.90 -33.30
C ALA A 386 -22.57 -7.19 -32.88
N SER A 387 -23.05 -8.43 -33.02
CA SER A 387 -24.40 -8.82 -32.58
C SER A 387 -24.50 -9.09 -31.07
N SER A 388 -23.36 -9.27 -30.40
CA SER A 388 -23.27 -9.70 -28.99
C SER A 388 -23.19 -8.55 -27.98
N TRP A 389 -23.24 -7.29 -28.44
CA TRP A 389 -23.14 -6.12 -27.58
C TRP A 389 -24.22 -6.09 -26.51
N ARG A 390 -23.78 -6.04 -25.25
CA ARG A 390 -24.64 -5.88 -24.08
C ARG A 390 -24.05 -4.87 -23.12
N ARG A 391 -24.91 -4.11 -22.47
CA ARG A 391 -24.50 -3.16 -21.43
C ARG A 391 -24.12 -3.90 -20.16
N VAL A 392 -23.06 -3.47 -19.50
CA VAL A 392 -22.56 -4.10 -18.26
C VAL A 392 -22.71 -3.15 -17.09
N TRP A 393 -23.22 -3.69 -15.97
CA TRP A 393 -23.52 -2.93 -14.76
C TRP A 393 -22.68 -3.34 -13.56
N ARG A 394 -21.98 -4.48 -13.65
CA ARG A 394 -21.24 -5.08 -12.54
C ARG A 394 -19.96 -5.73 -13.05
N LEU A 395 -18.88 -5.57 -12.28
CA LEU A 395 -17.58 -6.21 -12.55
C LEU A 395 -17.67 -7.74 -12.62
N ALA A 396 -18.60 -8.36 -11.88
CA ALA A 396 -18.79 -9.81 -11.90
C ALA A 396 -19.17 -10.38 -13.29
N SER A 397 -19.61 -9.51 -14.21
CA SER A 397 -19.92 -9.89 -15.60
C SER A 397 -18.70 -9.86 -16.53
N VAL A 398 -17.54 -9.42 -16.03
CA VAL A 398 -16.32 -9.22 -16.81
C VAL A 398 -15.27 -10.21 -16.36
N GLU A 399 -14.78 -11.03 -17.28
CA GLU A 399 -13.67 -11.95 -17.03
C GLU A 399 -12.33 -11.21 -16.86
N ASN A 400 -11.55 -11.56 -15.82
CA ASN A 400 -10.15 -11.15 -15.70
C ASN A 400 -9.26 -12.24 -16.31
N VAL A 401 -8.81 -12.06 -17.55
CA VAL A 401 -7.96 -13.05 -18.24
C VAL A 401 -6.65 -13.34 -17.48
N TYR A 402 -6.21 -12.41 -16.62
CA TYR A 402 -4.98 -12.56 -15.85
C TYR A 402 -5.15 -13.29 -14.52
N ASP A 403 -6.37 -13.67 -14.15
CA ASP A 403 -6.61 -14.49 -12.97
C ASP A 403 -6.54 -15.98 -13.34
N LEU A 404 -5.52 -16.66 -12.82
CA LEU A 404 -5.33 -18.11 -12.96
C LEU A 404 -5.83 -18.89 -11.74
N GLY A 405 -6.42 -18.20 -10.75
CA GLY A 405 -6.66 -18.74 -9.43
C GLY A 405 -5.46 -18.58 -8.49
N PHE A 406 -5.72 -18.59 -7.18
CA PHE A 406 -4.76 -18.18 -6.16
C PHE A 406 -3.39 -18.86 -6.25
N TRP A 407 -3.35 -20.19 -6.41
CA TRP A 407 -2.10 -20.94 -6.40
C TRP A 407 -1.26 -20.69 -7.65
N ASP A 408 -1.89 -20.62 -8.82
CA ASP A 408 -1.19 -20.35 -10.07
C ASP A 408 -0.74 -18.88 -10.14
N ASN A 409 -1.58 -17.95 -9.66
CA ASN A 409 -1.19 -16.55 -9.49
C ASN A 409 0.01 -16.42 -8.54
N LEU A 410 0.03 -17.16 -7.43
CA LEU A 410 1.14 -17.16 -6.47
C LEU A 410 2.41 -17.79 -7.06
N ALA A 411 2.28 -18.86 -7.85
CA ALA A 411 3.41 -19.47 -8.54
C ALA A 411 4.03 -18.48 -9.54
N GLU A 412 3.19 -17.80 -10.33
CA GLU A 412 3.62 -16.77 -11.29
C GLU A 412 4.35 -15.62 -10.57
N MET A 413 3.72 -15.10 -9.50
CA MET A 413 4.31 -14.53 -8.27
C MET A 413 5.80 -14.72 -8.03
N LEU A 414 6.11 -15.96 -7.67
CA LEU A 414 7.36 -16.32 -7.03
C LEU A 414 8.41 -16.68 -8.07
N LEU A 415 7.98 -17.18 -9.24
CA LEU A 415 8.86 -17.57 -10.34
C LEU A 415 9.35 -16.36 -11.15
N HIS A 416 8.53 -15.31 -11.27
CA HIS A 416 8.79 -14.13 -12.10
C HIS A 416 8.66 -12.83 -11.29
#